data_AF-A0A3D6B3R3-F1
#
_entry.id   AF-A0A3D6B3R3-F1
#
_cell.length_a   1.000
_cell.length_b   1.000
_cell.length_c   1.000
_cell.angle_alpha   90.00
_cell.angle_beta   90.00
_cell.angle_gamma   90.00
#
_symmetry.space_group_name_H-M   'P 1'
#
loop_
_entity.id
_entity.type
_entity.pdbx_description
1 polymer ?
#
loop_
_entity_poly.entity_id
_entity_poly.type
_entity_poly.pdbx_seq_one_letter_code
_entity_poly.pdbx_strand_id
1 'polypeptide(L)' 'MTCFDGFETGIISAGGIFVRRAAVRDGRIVTGRSAGYAVEFGLTILKMVLGEDASKKVQDAMLLKVE' A
#
# COMPACT_ATOMS: atom_id res chain seq x y z
N MET A 1 -1.23 8.57 -4.72
CA MET A 1 -1.82 7.96 -3.50
C MET A 1 -2.98 7.03 -3.90
N THR A 2 -3.44 6.18 -2.99
CA THR A 2 -4.63 5.31 -3.17
C THR A 2 -5.60 5.54 -2.01
N CYS A 3 -6.83 5.05 -2.13
CA CYS A 3 -7.88 5.11 -1.10
C CYS A 3 -8.91 4.01 -1.33
N PHE A 4 -9.92 3.92 -0.48
CA PHE A 4 -11.06 3.05 -0.71
C PHE A 4 -11.77 3.41 -2.02
N ASP A 5 -12.25 2.38 -2.75
CA ASP A 5 -12.97 2.59 -4.01
C ASP A 5 -14.26 3.38 -3.76
N GLY A 6 -14.52 4.39 -4.58
CA GLY A 6 -15.64 5.33 -4.41
C GLY A 6 -15.28 6.61 -3.67
N PHE A 7 -14.04 6.74 -3.14
CA PHE A 7 -13.57 7.93 -2.44
C PHE A 7 -12.56 8.75 -3.28
N GLU A 8 -12.37 8.40 -4.55
CA GLU A 8 -11.38 9.02 -5.44
C GLU A 8 -11.62 10.52 -5.63
N THR A 9 -12.89 10.95 -5.63
CA THR A 9 -13.28 12.35 -5.81
C THR A 9 -12.61 13.29 -4.81
N GLY A 10 -12.44 12.87 -3.55
CA GLY A 10 -11.80 13.70 -2.52
C GLY A 10 -10.31 13.91 -2.77
N ILE A 11 -9.63 12.93 -3.35
CA ILE A 11 -8.22 13.05 -3.74
C ILE A 11 -8.08 13.97 -4.96
N ILE A 12 -8.89 13.72 -5.99
CA ILE A 12 -8.82 14.45 -7.26
C ILE A 12 -9.18 15.92 -7.06
N SER A 13 -10.21 16.22 -6.26
CA SER A 13 -10.63 17.61 -5.99
C SER A 13 -9.59 18.41 -5.20
N ALA A 14 -8.76 17.73 -4.39
CA ALA A 14 -7.63 18.32 -3.68
C ALA A 14 -6.36 18.45 -4.54
N GLY A 15 -6.43 18.12 -5.85
CA GLY A 15 -5.28 18.14 -6.76
C GLY A 15 -4.33 16.95 -6.63
N GLY A 16 -4.72 15.91 -5.89
CA GLY A 16 -3.95 14.69 -5.74
C GLY A 16 -4.07 13.75 -6.94
N ILE A 17 -3.05 12.88 -7.10
CA ILE A 17 -3.04 11.84 -8.13
C ILE A 17 -3.48 10.52 -7.50
N PHE A 18 -4.67 10.04 -7.89
CA PHE A 18 -5.16 8.72 -7.54
C PHE A 18 -4.50 7.64 -8.40
N VAL A 19 -4.07 6.54 -7.76
CA VAL A 19 -3.51 5.37 -8.41
C VAL A 19 -4.21 4.13 -7.85
N ARG A 20 -4.83 3.33 -8.74
CA ARG A 20 -5.56 2.11 -8.37
C ARG A 20 -4.59 0.96 -8.07
N ARG A 21 -4.01 0.97 -6.87
CA ARG A 21 -3.11 -0.06 -6.32
C ARG A 21 -3.47 -0.39 -4.88
N ALA A 22 -3.08 -1.59 -4.43
CA ALA A 22 -3.25 -2.05 -3.06
C ALA A 22 -2.66 -1.08 -2.02
N ALA A 23 -1.41 -0.68 -2.24
CA ALA A 23 -0.70 0.32 -1.47
C ALA A 23 0.14 1.22 -2.39
N VAL A 24 0.29 2.47 -2.01
CA VAL A 24 1.13 3.46 -2.70
C VAL A 24 2.00 4.17 -1.68
N ARG A 25 3.31 4.18 -1.93
CA ARG A 25 4.27 4.97 -1.17
C ARG A 25 4.61 6.24 -1.94
N ASP A 26 4.51 7.37 -1.26
CA ASP A 26 5.00 8.67 -1.72
C ASP A 26 5.92 9.27 -0.63
N GLY A 27 7.23 9.25 -0.89
CA GLY A 27 8.25 9.60 0.09
C GLY A 27 8.15 8.77 1.38
N ARG A 28 7.60 9.38 2.44
CA ARG A 28 7.40 8.81 3.79
C ARG A 28 5.95 8.46 4.11
N ILE A 29 5.02 8.70 3.19
CA ILE A 29 3.60 8.42 3.38
C ILE A 29 3.25 7.16 2.61
N VAL A 30 2.61 6.21 3.27
CA VAL A 30 2.01 5.04 2.64
C VAL A 30 0.50 5.14 2.76
N THR A 31 -0.19 5.05 1.64
CA THR A 31 -1.66 4.97 1.57
C THR A 31 -2.09 3.57 1.14
N GLY A 32 -3.18 3.05 1.70
CA GLY A 32 -3.76 1.75 1.37
C GLY A 32 -5.17 1.88 0.77
N ARG A 33 -5.57 0.91 -0.06
CA ARG A 33 -6.87 0.93 -0.77
C ARG A 33 -8.03 0.47 0.10
N SER A 34 -8.11 -0.83 0.41
CA SER A 34 -9.23 -1.41 1.15
C SER A 34 -8.75 -2.52 2.09
N ALA A 35 -9.64 -3.02 2.96
CA ALA A 35 -9.31 -4.05 3.95
C ALA A 35 -8.75 -5.34 3.32
N GLY A 36 -9.17 -5.70 2.10
CA GLY A 36 -8.64 -6.86 1.38
C GLY A 36 -7.16 -6.74 1.00
N TYR A 37 -6.62 -5.51 1.01
CA TYR A 37 -5.24 -5.18 0.67
C TYR A 37 -4.39 -4.84 1.92
N ALA A 38 -4.87 -5.16 3.13
CA ALA A 38 -4.21 -4.79 4.37
C ALA A 38 -2.80 -5.38 4.48
N VAL A 39 -2.57 -6.59 3.97
CA VAL A 39 -1.26 -7.23 4.05
C VAL A 39 -0.25 -6.55 3.13
N GLU A 40 -0.61 -6.23 1.89
CA GLU A 40 0.24 -5.46 0.97
C GLU A 40 0.59 -4.08 1.52
N PHE A 41 -0.38 -3.42 2.14
CA PHE A 41 -0.16 -2.17 2.84
C PHE A 41 0.88 -2.33 3.97
N GLY A 42 0.72 -3.35 4.80
CA GLY A 42 1.67 -3.68 5.87
C GLY A 42 3.08 -4.00 5.35
N LEU A 43 3.19 -4.84 4.31
CA LEU A 43 4.47 -5.19 3.68
C LEU A 43 5.13 -3.95 3.05
N THR A 44 4.36 -3.04 2.47
CA THR A 44 4.89 -1.77 1.94
C THR A 44 5.49 -0.89 3.03
N ILE A 45 4.86 -0.84 4.22
CA ILE A 45 5.41 -0.15 5.39
C ILE A 45 6.67 -0.86 5.88
N LEU A 46 6.63 -2.19 6.02
CA LEU A 46 7.75 -2.99 6.49
C LEU A 46 8.98 -2.80 5.59
N LYS A 47 8.79 -2.86 4.27
CA LYS A 47 9.81 -2.55 3.27
C LYS A 47 10.36 -1.14 3.38
N MET A 48 9.51 -0.15 3.69
CA MET A 48 9.94 1.23 3.90
C MET A 48 10.84 1.38 5.14
N VAL A 49 10.56 0.67 6.22
CA VAL A 49 11.24 0.84 7.52
C VAL A 49 12.46 -0.08 7.67
N LEU A 50 12.36 -1.34 7.21
CA LEU A 50 13.37 -2.38 7.42
C LEU A 50 13.98 -2.92 6.11
N GLY A 51 13.54 -2.43 4.95
CA GLY A 51 14.08 -2.84 3.66
C GLY A 51 13.43 -4.10 3.06
N GLU A 52 13.86 -4.43 1.85
CA GLU A 52 13.28 -5.51 1.04
C GLU A 52 13.36 -6.87 1.72
N ASP A 53 14.53 -7.23 2.24
CA ASP A 53 14.81 -8.58 2.76
C ASP A 53 13.91 -8.91 3.95
N ALA A 54 13.73 -7.95 4.86
CA ALA A 54 12.83 -8.10 6.00
C ALA A 54 11.38 -8.27 5.56
N SER A 55 10.94 -7.48 4.56
CA SER A 55 9.59 -7.59 3.99
C SER A 55 9.36 -8.94 3.33
N LYS A 56 10.31 -9.40 2.50
CA LYS A 56 10.23 -10.69 1.80
C LYS A 56 10.17 -11.86 2.77
N LYS A 57 11.01 -11.84 3.81
CA LYS A 57 11.01 -12.87 4.86
C LYS A 57 9.65 -13.00 5.55
N VAL A 58 9.01 -11.87 5.87
CA VAL A 58 7.67 -11.87 6.50
C VAL A 58 6.61 -12.35 5.52
N GLN A 59 6.63 -11.89 4.27
CA GLN A 59 5.72 -12.35 3.23
C GLN A 59 5.77 -13.87 3.03
N ASP A 60 6.98 -14.42 2.90
CA ASP A 60 7.22 -15.85 2.71
C ASP A 60 6.70 -16.66 3.92
N ALA A 61 6.91 -16.17 5.14
CA ALA A 61 6.42 -16.80 6.36
C ALA A 61 4.88 -16.79 6.50
N MET A 62 4.21 -15.83 5.85
CA MET A 62 2.75 -15.76 5.78
C MET A 62 2.17 -16.68 4.69
N LEU A 63 3.01 -17.34 3.89
CA LEU A 63 2.60 -18.17 2.73
C LEU A 63 1.75 -17.39 1.71
N LEU A 64 2.01 -16.09 1.57
CA LEU A 64 1.24 -15.21 0.69
C LEU A 64 1.91 -15.05 -0.67
N LYS A 65 1.14 -15.25 -1.73
CA LYS A 65 1.46 -14.70 -3.05
C LYS A 65 0.81 -13.33 -3.15
N VAL A 66 1.64 -12.34 -3.39
CA VAL A 66 1.22 -10.95 -3.57
C VAL A 66 1.53 -10.62 -5.03
N GLU A 67 0.55 -10.11 -5.78
CA GLU A 67 0.63 -9.84 -7.22
C GLU A 67 1.08 -8.40 -7.53
#